data_AF-A0A3M1I4Q2-F1
#
_entry.id   AF-A0A3M1I4Q2-F1
#
_cell.length_a   1.000
_cell.length_b   1.000
_cell.length_c   1.000
_cell.angle_alpha   90.00
_cell.angle_beta   90.00
_cell.angle_gamma   90.00
#
_symmetry.space_group_name_H-M   'P 1'
#
loop_
_entity.id
_entity.type
_entity.pdbx_description
1 polymer ?
#
loop_
_entity_poly.entity_id
_entity_poly.type
_entity_poly.pdbx_seq_one_letter_code
_entity_poly.pdbx_strand_id
1 'polypeptide(L)'
;MARFLIFIFLGIVACQSPIPFHKTIDIETETPNRFFEAVSKYMVSKQICVITNQAGIGRLLLVPAIEKRKFPTRLHEMLAYYDASLVKIFTPEHGLSAQEEESGNQHKLKFPVIGTYKLKVPDLTREFESCQEIVFDLPDAGIRPFTYRTIMTRSMRAFEKGNFKRKRFWILDVPNPASYLKAQGPITQKKYFSILGEQEIPFFPYYTYGELALKYYYRHKMK
;
A
#
# COMPACT_ATOMS: atom_id res chain seq x y z
N MET A 1 -6.06 48.09 -47.51
CA MET A 1 -6.37 46.81 -46.83
C MET A 1 -5.07 46.15 -46.45
N ALA A 2 -4.68 46.23 -45.18
CA ALA A 2 -3.43 45.68 -44.67
C ALA A 2 -3.53 44.15 -44.56
N ARG A 3 -2.66 43.42 -45.27
CA ARG A 3 -2.51 41.97 -45.14
C ARG A 3 -1.35 41.71 -44.17
N PHE A 4 -1.69 41.25 -42.97
CA PHE A 4 -0.73 40.77 -41.99
C PHE A 4 -0.25 39.38 -42.37
N LEU A 5 1.06 39.23 -42.57
CA LEU A 5 1.75 37.96 -42.69
C LEU A 5 2.14 37.52 -41.28
N ILE A 6 1.43 36.54 -40.72
CA ILE A 6 1.76 35.96 -39.41
C ILE A 6 2.68 34.75 -39.66
N PHE A 7 3.95 34.86 -39.27
CA PHE A 7 4.83 33.71 -39.13
C PHE A 7 4.49 32.99 -37.82
N ILE A 8 3.85 31.82 -37.92
CA ILE A 8 3.75 30.87 -36.81
C ILE A 8 5.08 30.12 -36.76
N PHE A 9 5.94 30.47 -35.82
CA PHE A 9 7.07 29.63 -35.46
C PHE A 9 6.53 28.48 -34.59
N LEU A 10 6.46 27.27 -35.17
CA LEU A 10 6.28 26.03 -34.41
C LEU A 10 7.54 25.81 -33.56
N GLY A 11 7.57 26.41 -32.38
CA GLY A 11 8.52 26.08 -31.33
C GLY A 11 8.10 24.77 -30.66
N ILE A 12 8.45 23.63 -31.27
CA ILE A 12 8.61 22.39 -30.52
C ILE A 12 9.82 22.63 -29.60
N VAL A 13 9.58 23.12 -28.38
CA VAL A 13 10.56 22.99 -27.31
C VAL A 13 10.49 21.53 -26.85
N ALA A 14 11.11 20.66 -27.65
CA ALA A 14 11.71 19.47 -27.11
C ALA A 14 12.79 20.00 -26.17
N CYS A 15 12.55 19.92 -24.86
CA CYS A 15 13.55 20.21 -23.85
C CYS A 15 14.61 19.09 -23.94
N GLN A 16 15.49 19.19 -24.92
CA GLN A 16 16.76 18.48 -24.99
C GLN A 16 17.79 19.30 -24.20
N SER A 17 17.58 19.39 -22.89
CA SER A 17 18.73 19.39 -22.00
C SER A 17 18.94 17.94 -21.60
N PRO A 18 20.04 17.26 -21.97
CA PRO A 18 20.38 16.03 -21.29
C PRO A 18 20.49 16.40 -19.81
N ILE A 19 19.54 15.93 -19.01
CA ILE A 19 19.71 15.94 -17.56
C ILE A 19 21.04 15.22 -17.37
N PRO A 20 22.10 15.87 -16.86
CA PRO A 20 23.32 15.15 -16.58
C PRO A 20 22.90 14.02 -15.65
N PHE A 21 23.04 12.79 -16.10
CA PHE A 21 22.84 11.60 -15.28
C PHE A 21 23.98 11.63 -14.27
N HIS A 22 23.82 12.46 -13.25
CA HIS A 22 24.83 12.79 -12.28
C HIS A 22 24.82 11.64 -11.28
N LYS A 23 25.87 10.82 -11.40
CA LYS A 23 26.09 9.55 -10.71
C LYS A 23 24.97 8.53 -10.96
N THR A 24 25.37 7.38 -11.49
CA THR A 24 24.82 6.12 -10.99
C THR A 24 24.86 6.23 -9.47
N ILE A 25 23.73 6.58 -8.85
CA ILE A 25 23.56 6.29 -7.44
C ILE A 25 23.75 4.79 -7.42
N ASP A 26 24.79 4.31 -6.74
CA ASP A 26 24.86 2.91 -6.41
C ASP A 26 23.58 2.60 -5.62
N ILE A 27 22.53 2.13 -6.31
CA ILE A 27 21.34 1.53 -5.70
C ILE A 27 21.72 0.12 -5.17
N GLU A 28 23.01 -0.14 -5.02
CA GLU A 28 23.53 -1.09 -4.07
C GLU A 28 23.47 -0.43 -2.69
N THR A 29 22.41 -0.72 -1.92
CA THR A 29 22.44 -1.03 -0.45
C THR A 29 21.40 -0.38 0.47
N GLU A 30 20.70 0.72 0.14
CA GLU A 30 19.95 1.46 1.20
C GLU A 30 18.41 1.47 1.12
N THR A 31 17.78 1.26 -0.04
CA THR A 31 16.36 1.65 -0.22
C THR A 31 15.31 0.76 0.45
N PRO A 32 15.44 -0.59 0.48
CA PRO A 32 14.52 -1.40 1.28
C PRO A 32 14.68 -1.17 2.79
N ASN A 33 15.84 -0.68 3.22
CA ASN A 33 16.20 -0.61 4.64
C ASN A 33 15.59 0.59 5.35
N ARG A 34 15.42 1.76 4.72
CA ARG A 34 14.98 2.97 5.45
C ARG A 34 13.65 2.84 6.18
N PHE A 35 12.68 2.12 5.60
CA PHE A 35 11.41 1.85 6.29
C PHE A 35 11.65 0.99 7.53
N PHE A 36 12.27 -0.19 7.34
CA PHE A 36 12.51 -1.12 8.45
C PHE A 36 13.42 -0.51 9.51
N GLU A 37 14.42 0.27 9.13
CA GLU A 37 15.27 1.01 10.06
C GLU A 37 14.44 2.02 10.89
N ALA A 38 13.56 2.80 10.26
CA ALA A 38 12.73 3.78 10.95
C ALA A 38 11.70 3.15 11.90
N VAL A 39 11.13 1.99 11.54
CA VAL A 39 10.03 1.38 12.30
C VAL A 39 10.43 0.16 13.14
N SER A 40 11.60 -0.44 12.89
CA SER A 40 12.07 -1.68 13.53
C SER A 40 12.02 -1.62 15.04
N LYS A 41 12.46 -0.49 15.65
CA LYS A 41 12.43 -0.29 17.10
C LYS A 41 11.04 -0.46 17.71
N TYR A 42 9.98 -0.23 16.94
CA TYR A 42 8.61 -0.45 17.38
C TYR A 42 8.15 -1.90 17.17
N MET A 43 8.81 -2.66 16.30
CA MET A 43 8.45 -4.02 15.92
C MET A 43 9.27 -5.10 16.67
N VAL A 44 10.26 -4.71 17.49
CA VAL A 44 11.08 -5.61 18.31
C VAL A 44 10.20 -6.53 19.17
N SER A 45 10.54 -7.82 19.11
CA SER A 45 9.85 -8.94 19.73
C SER A 45 8.36 -9.05 19.37
N LYS A 46 7.94 -8.51 18.21
CA LYS A 46 6.55 -8.55 17.74
C LYS A 46 6.31 -9.53 16.60
N GLN A 47 5.09 -10.08 16.60
CA GLN A 47 4.53 -10.84 15.50
C GLN A 47 3.80 -9.92 14.51
N ILE A 48 4.37 -9.78 13.33
CA ILE A 48 3.95 -8.85 12.29
C ILE A 48 3.09 -9.58 11.26
N CYS A 49 1.95 -8.99 10.95
CA CYS A 49 1.14 -9.34 9.80
C CYS A 49 1.25 -8.26 8.74
N VAL A 50 1.26 -8.64 7.46
CA VAL A 50 1.38 -7.68 6.35
C VAL A 50 0.21 -7.84 5.38
N ILE A 51 -0.40 -6.74 4.97
CA ILE A 51 -1.39 -6.65 3.91
C ILE A 51 -0.68 -6.05 2.71
N THR A 52 -0.33 -6.88 1.72
CA THR A 52 0.54 -6.47 0.63
C THR A 52 0.38 -7.34 -0.61
N ASN A 53 1.09 -6.96 -1.68
CA ASN A 53 1.23 -7.71 -2.92
C ASN A 53 2.64 -7.46 -3.51
N GLN A 54 2.91 -7.93 -4.72
CA GLN A 54 4.17 -7.74 -5.44
C GLN A 54 4.52 -6.29 -5.77
N ALA A 55 3.58 -5.35 -5.72
CA ALA A 55 3.88 -3.92 -5.92
C ALA A 55 4.38 -3.24 -4.64
N GLY A 56 4.06 -3.81 -3.47
CA GLY A 56 4.58 -3.38 -2.17
C GLY A 56 5.79 -4.20 -1.69
N ILE A 57 5.96 -4.29 -0.37
CA ILE A 57 6.96 -5.09 0.34
C ILE A 57 6.74 -6.59 0.13
N GLY A 58 5.57 -7.01 -0.36
CA GLY A 58 5.33 -8.39 -0.78
C GLY A 58 6.31 -8.87 -1.85
N ARG A 59 6.88 -7.98 -2.68
CA ARG A 59 7.97 -8.34 -3.61
C ARG A 59 9.17 -8.97 -2.92
N LEU A 60 9.45 -8.55 -1.69
CA LEU A 60 10.55 -9.08 -0.87
C LEU A 60 10.25 -10.51 -0.37
N LEU A 61 9.08 -11.07 -0.67
CA LEU A 61 8.78 -12.49 -0.45
C LEU A 61 8.94 -13.32 -1.74
N LEU A 62 8.90 -12.68 -2.90
CA LEU A 62 8.86 -13.35 -4.21
C LEU A 62 10.24 -13.38 -4.89
N VAL A 63 11.04 -12.34 -4.70
CA VAL A 63 12.36 -12.24 -5.34
C VAL A 63 13.36 -13.16 -4.61
N PRO A 64 14.15 -13.99 -5.32
CA PRO A 64 15.23 -14.76 -4.72
C PRO A 64 16.18 -13.85 -3.95
N ALA A 65 16.72 -14.34 -2.83
CA ALA A 65 17.70 -13.54 -2.11
C ALA A 65 18.91 -13.29 -3.01
N ILE A 66 19.28 -12.03 -3.20
CA ILE A 66 20.52 -11.70 -3.93
C ILE A 66 21.66 -12.06 -2.99
N GLU A 67 22.35 -13.17 -3.27
CA GLU A 67 23.32 -13.82 -2.38
C GLU A 67 24.50 -12.93 -1.94
N LYS A 68 24.73 -11.79 -2.60
CA LYS A 68 25.85 -10.88 -2.34
C LYS A 68 25.45 -9.56 -1.67
N ARG A 69 24.60 -9.57 -0.64
CA ARG A 69 24.30 -8.35 0.16
C ARG A 69 24.63 -8.54 1.63
N LYS A 70 25.12 -7.46 2.26
CA LYS A 70 25.35 -7.38 3.71
C LYS A 70 24.06 -7.45 4.54
N PHE A 71 22.91 -7.20 3.90
CA PHE A 71 21.60 -7.16 4.54
C PHE A 71 20.68 -8.24 3.96
N PRO A 72 19.80 -8.84 4.80
CA PRO A 72 18.79 -9.76 4.32
C PRO A 72 17.90 -9.08 3.26
N THR A 73 17.53 -9.83 2.24
CA THR A 73 16.72 -9.32 1.12
C THR A 73 15.28 -9.83 1.17
N ARG A 74 15.02 -10.91 1.92
CA ARG A 74 13.66 -11.40 2.10
C ARG A 74 12.97 -10.73 3.27
N LEU A 75 11.68 -10.45 3.14
CA LEU A 75 10.90 -9.75 4.17
C LEU A 75 10.99 -10.42 5.56
N HIS A 76 10.88 -11.74 5.63
CA HIS A 76 10.93 -12.46 6.90
C HIS A 76 12.35 -12.47 7.50
N GLU A 77 13.40 -12.51 6.69
CA GLU A 77 14.80 -12.41 7.13
C GLU A 77 15.09 -10.99 7.63
N MET A 78 14.57 -9.96 6.95
CA MET A 78 14.67 -8.56 7.37
C MET A 78 13.97 -8.33 8.71
N LEU A 79 12.75 -8.84 8.88
CA LEU A 79 12.05 -8.74 10.16
C LEU A 79 12.83 -9.47 11.27
N ALA A 80 13.33 -10.68 11.01
CA ALA A 80 14.11 -11.44 11.98
C ALA A 80 15.41 -10.72 12.40
N TYR A 81 16.07 -10.03 11.47
CA TYR A 81 17.24 -9.20 11.77
C TYR A 81 16.94 -8.09 12.78
N TYR A 82 15.70 -7.59 12.82
CA TYR A 82 15.23 -6.59 13.77
C TYR A 82 14.43 -7.19 14.95
N ASP A 83 14.65 -8.48 15.26
CA ASP A 83 13.93 -9.22 16.32
C ASP A 83 12.40 -9.22 16.14
N ALA A 84 11.91 -9.20 14.91
CA ALA A 84 10.49 -9.28 14.58
C ALA A 84 10.20 -10.55 13.76
N SER A 85 8.97 -11.05 13.82
CA SER A 85 8.58 -12.27 13.09
C SER A 85 7.40 -12.01 12.17
N LEU A 86 7.53 -12.36 10.90
CA LEU A 86 6.38 -12.42 10.00
C LEU A 86 5.53 -13.64 10.35
N VAL A 87 4.24 -13.46 10.63
CA VAL A 87 3.36 -14.59 11.01
C VAL A 87 2.23 -14.85 10.04
N LYS A 88 1.84 -13.85 9.24
CA LYS A 88 0.72 -13.96 8.30
C LYS A 88 0.81 -12.89 7.22
N ILE A 89 0.40 -13.25 6.01
CA ILE A 89 0.31 -12.35 4.88
C ILE A 89 -1.15 -12.28 4.44
N PHE A 90 -1.60 -11.08 4.12
CA PHE A 90 -2.92 -10.79 3.58
C PHE A 90 -2.75 -10.25 2.17
N THR A 91 -3.40 -10.85 1.18
CA THR A 91 -3.27 -10.47 -0.23
C THR A 91 -4.61 -10.03 -0.81
N PRO A 92 -4.62 -9.04 -1.73
CA PRO A 92 -5.84 -8.59 -2.37
C PRO A 92 -6.29 -9.57 -3.49
N GLU A 93 -7.14 -9.11 -4.41
CA GLU A 93 -7.86 -9.93 -5.39
C GLU A 93 -7.00 -10.82 -6.31
N HIS A 94 -5.77 -10.39 -6.61
CA HIS A 94 -4.85 -11.11 -7.52
C HIS A 94 -3.70 -11.83 -6.77
N GLY A 95 -3.83 -12.01 -5.46
CA GLY A 95 -2.85 -12.73 -4.65
C GLY A 95 -1.54 -11.98 -4.45
N LEU A 96 -0.49 -12.72 -4.07
CA LEU A 96 0.80 -12.13 -3.72
C LEU A 96 1.59 -11.70 -4.96
N SER A 97 1.48 -12.44 -6.06
CA SER A 97 2.21 -12.21 -7.32
C SER A 97 1.46 -11.35 -8.34
N ALA A 98 0.20 -11.01 -8.06
CA ALA A 98 -0.77 -10.44 -9.02
C ALA A 98 -1.04 -11.30 -10.27
N GLN A 99 -0.73 -12.58 -10.21
CA GLN A 99 -1.00 -13.53 -11.30
C GLN A 99 -1.99 -14.62 -10.88
N GLU A 100 -2.48 -14.56 -9.65
CA GLU A 100 -3.37 -15.58 -9.11
C GLU A 100 -4.81 -15.29 -9.52
N GLU A 101 -5.51 -16.34 -10.00
CA GLU A 101 -6.91 -16.26 -10.42
C GLU A 101 -7.87 -16.03 -9.23
N GLU A 102 -7.47 -16.46 -8.03
CA GLU A 102 -8.19 -16.22 -6.78
C GLU A 102 -7.28 -15.56 -5.73
N SER A 103 -7.87 -14.79 -4.82
CA SER A 103 -7.14 -14.17 -3.71
C SER A 103 -6.53 -15.24 -2.80
N GLY A 104 -5.21 -15.27 -2.66
CA GLY A 104 -4.51 -16.27 -1.87
C GLY A 104 -3.01 -16.24 -2.12
N ASN A 105 -2.38 -17.42 -2.04
CA ASN A 105 -1.03 -17.65 -2.54
C ASN A 105 -0.90 -19.05 -3.13
N GLN A 106 -0.44 -19.15 -4.38
CA GLN A 106 -0.01 -20.42 -4.97
C GLN A 106 1.44 -20.80 -4.59
N HIS A 107 2.22 -19.85 -4.05
CA HIS A 107 3.58 -20.09 -3.59
C HIS A 107 3.60 -20.80 -2.23
N LYS A 108 4.50 -21.79 -2.09
CA LYS A 108 4.76 -22.51 -0.84
C LYS A 108 5.54 -21.64 0.14
N LEU A 109 4.85 -20.71 0.81
CA LEU A 109 5.43 -19.94 1.91
C LEU A 109 5.25 -20.68 3.25
N LYS A 110 6.18 -20.45 4.17
CA LYS A 110 6.12 -20.98 5.55
C LYS A 110 5.04 -20.31 6.42
N PHE A 111 4.40 -19.25 5.90
CA PHE A 111 3.43 -18.44 6.60
C PHE A 111 2.08 -18.55 5.88
N PRO A 112 0.95 -18.53 6.60
CA PRO A 112 -0.37 -18.45 5.99
C PRO A 112 -0.50 -17.22 5.11
N VAL A 113 -1.09 -17.39 3.94
CA VAL A 113 -1.49 -16.28 3.07
C VAL A 113 -3.00 -16.29 2.91
N ILE A 114 -3.62 -15.16 3.23
CA ILE A 114 -5.07 -15.03 3.34
C ILE A 114 -5.56 -13.97 2.36
N GLY A 115 -6.46 -14.35 1.47
CA GLY A 115 -7.11 -13.41 0.55
C GLY A 115 -8.06 -12.46 1.27
N THR A 116 -7.91 -11.15 1.10
CA THR A 116 -8.75 -10.13 1.77
C THR A 116 -9.98 -9.73 0.96
N TYR A 117 -10.03 -10.04 -0.33
CA TYR A 117 -11.08 -9.56 -1.25
C TYR A 117 -12.49 -9.92 -0.76
N LYS A 118 -12.70 -11.17 -0.36
CA LYS A 118 -14.00 -11.66 0.13
C LYS A 118 -14.23 -11.40 1.63
N LEU A 119 -13.21 -11.00 2.39
CA LEU A 119 -13.32 -10.82 3.83
C LEU A 119 -14.11 -9.56 4.19
N LYS A 120 -15.07 -9.74 5.10
CA LYS A 120 -15.80 -8.63 5.72
C LYS A 120 -15.12 -8.23 7.02
N VAL A 121 -15.57 -7.11 7.60
CA VAL A 121 -15.01 -6.57 8.85
C VAL A 121 -14.96 -7.62 9.99
N PRO A 122 -16.01 -8.42 10.28
CA PRO A 122 -15.94 -9.42 11.36
C PRO A 122 -14.90 -10.52 11.11
N ASP A 123 -14.71 -10.92 9.85
CA ASP A 123 -13.74 -11.96 9.49
C ASP A 123 -12.31 -11.42 9.63
N LEU A 124 -12.07 -10.20 9.13
CA LEU A 124 -10.80 -9.49 9.32
C LEU A 124 -10.49 -9.28 10.81
N THR A 125 -11.48 -8.96 11.64
CA THR A 125 -11.27 -8.80 13.09
C THR A 125 -10.74 -10.09 13.70
N ARG A 126 -11.34 -11.25 13.39
CA ARG A 126 -10.88 -12.57 13.85
C ARG A 126 -9.47 -12.87 13.36
N GLU A 127 -9.20 -12.64 12.08
CA GLU A 127 -7.87 -12.87 11.51
C GLU A 127 -6.76 -12.04 12.18
N PHE A 128 -7.11 -10.82 12.59
CA PHE A 128 -6.22 -9.86 13.25
C PHE A 128 -5.94 -10.18 14.73
N GLU A 129 -6.68 -11.09 15.36
CA GLU A 129 -6.44 -11.49 16.75
C GLU A 129 -5.03 -12.07 16.93
N SER A 130 -4.61 -12.90 15.97
CA SER A 130 -3.28 -13.53 15.91
C SER A 130 -2.13 -12.58 15.54
N CYS A 131 -2.43 -11.37 15.09
CA CYS A 131 -1.42 -10.37 14.72
C CYS A 131 -1.07 -9.50 15.93
N GLN A 132 0.19 -9.17 16.19
CA GLN A 132 0.55 -8.15 17.21
C GLN A 132 0.72 -6.76 16.60
N GLU A 133 1.21 -6.70 15.37
CA GLU A 133 1.31 -5.48 14.57
C GLU A 133 0.79 -5.78 13.16
N ILE A 134 0.14 -4.83 12.52
CA ILE A 134 -0.41 -4.99 11.18
C ILE A 134 0.14 -3.90 10.28
N VAL A 135 0.72 -4.29 9.16
CA VAL A 135 1.29 -3.36 8.18
C VAL A 135 0.45 -3.41 6.91
N PHE A 136 -0.12 -2.28 6.52
CA PHE A 136 -0.81 -2.11 5.25
C PHE A 136 0.12 -1.45 4.23
N ASP A 137 0.37 -2.15 3.13
CA ASP A 137 1.25 -1.71 2.07
C ASP A 137 0.78 -2.27 0.71
N LEU A 138 -0.13 -1.52 0.10
CA LEU A 138 -0.67 -1.79 -1.23
C LEU A 138 -0.54 -0.52 -2.08
N PRO A 139 -0.34 -0.66 -3.40
CA PRO A 139 -0.33 0.50 -4.30
C PRO A 139 -1.74 1.11 -4.41
N ASP A 140 -1.84 2.33 -4.92
CA ASP A 140 -3.12 2.97 -5.21
C ASP A 140 -3.22 3.36 -6.68
N ALA A 141 -4.41 3.26 -7.26
CA ALA A 141 -4.72 3.74 -8.60
C ALA A 141 -5.37 5.14 -8.59
N GLY A 142 -5.70 5.68 -7.40
CA GLY A 142 -6.24 7.03 -7.26
C GLY A 142 -7.72 7.17 -7.62
N ILE A 143 -8.42 6.05 -7.80
CA ILE A 143 -9.81 5.97 -8.23
C ILE A 143 -10.59 5.07 -7.27
N ARG A 144 -11.83 5.46 -6.93
CA ARG A 144 -12.64 4.78 -5.91
C ARG A 144 -12.89 3.27 -6.15
N PRO A 145 -13.29 2.79 -7.35
CA PRO A 145 -13.48 1.36 -7.62
C PRO A 145 -12.23 0.50 -7.49
N PHE A 146 -11.04 1.09 -7.32
CA PHE A 146 -9.85 0.33 -7.00
C PHE A 146 -9.93 -0.19 -5.55
N THR A 147 -10.12 -1.50 -5.43
CA THR A 147 -10.64 -2.15 -4.22
C THR A 147 -9.72 -2.06 -3.01
N TYR A 148 -8.45 -1.70 -3.20
CA TYR A 148 -7.44 -1.64 -2.12
C TYR A 148 -7.77 -0.55 -1.09
N ARG A 149 -8.44 0.54 -1.49
CA ARG A 149 -9.01 1.55 -0.57
C ARG A 149 -10.11 0.96 0.32
N THR A 150 -10.94 0.11 -0.24
CA THR A 150 -11.97 -0.61 0.53
C THR A 150 -11.32 -1.62 1.48
N ILE A 151 -10.27 -2.33 1.04
CA ILE A 151 -9.50 -3.25 1.89
C ILE A 151 -8.91 -2.47 3.08
N MET A 152 -8.20 -1.36 2.84
CA MET A 152 -7.68 -0.50 3.91
C MET A 152 -8.78 -0.08 4.89
N THR A 153 -9.90 0.42 4.37
CA THR A 153 -11.03 0.89 5.18
C THR A 153 -11.62 -0.23 6.04
N ARG A 154 -11.83 -1.42 5.46
CA ARG A 154 -12.33 -2.58 6.20
C ARG A 154 -11.33 -3.05 7.26
N SER A 155 -10.03 -3.04 6.95
CA SER A 155 -8.98 -3.39 7.90
C SER A 155 -8.93 -2.42 9.08
N MET A 156 -9.01 -1.10 8.85
CA MET A 156 -9.08 -0.12 9.93
C MET A 156 -10.33 -0.30 10.80
N ARG A 157 -11.50 -0.54 10.19
CA ARG A 157 -12.75 -0.85 10.90
C ARG A 157 -12.64 -2.14 11.71
N ALA A 158 -11.99 -3.16 11.16
CA ALA A 158 -11.78 -4.44 11.82
C ALA A 158 -10.85 -4.29 13.02
N PHE A 159 -9.80 -3.47 12.87
CA PHE A 159 -8.85 -3.16 13.92
C PHE A 159 -9.51 -2.41 15.08
N GLU A 160 -10.34 -1.41 14.77
CA GLU A 160 -11.14 -0.68 15.74
C GLU A 160 -12.13 -1.59 16.48
N LYS A 161 -12.93 -2.39 15.75
CA LYS A 161 -13.92 -3.30 16.33
C LYS A 161 -13.31 -4.38 17.21
N GLY A 162 -12.11 -4.85 16.87
CA GLY A 162 -11.36 -5.81 17.69
C GLY A 162 -10.80 -5.21 18.98
N ASN A 163 -10.94 -3.90 19.20
CA ASN A 163 -10.43 -3.18 20.37
C ASN A 163 -8.92 -3.41 20.58
N PHE A 164 -8.16 -3.46 19.48
CA PHE A 164 -6.73 -3.78 19.47
C PHE A 164 -5.83 -2.62 19.91
N LYS A 165 -6.19 -1.91 20.98
CA LYS A 165 -5.51 -0.68 21.45
C LYS A 165 -4.04 -0.86 21.85
N ARG A 166 -3.59 -2.10 22.05
CA ARG A 166 -2.19 -2.44 22.36
C ARG A 166 -1.37 -2.89 21.14
N LYS A 167 -2.01 -2.92 19.97
CA LYS A 167 -1.41 -3.22 18.67
C LYS A 167 -1.27 -1.90 17.92
N ARG A 168 -0.47 -1.85 16.85
CA ARG A 168 -0.52 -0.74 15.90
C ARG A 168 -0.91 -1.24 14.51
N PHE A 169 -1.58 -0.35 13.80
CA PHE A 169 -1.91 -0.49 12.39
C PHE A 169 -1.05 0.51 11.61
N TRP A 170 -0.02 0.01 10.94
CA TRP A 170 0.93 0.78 10.17
C TRP A 170 0.42 0.93 8.74
N ILE A 171 0.51 2.14 8.20
CA ILE A 171 0.20 2.40 6.79
C ILE A 171 1.47 2.90 6.14
N LEU A 172 1.96 2.14 5.17
CA LEU A 172 3.04 2.58 4.28
C LEU A 172 2.35 3.40 3.20
N ASP A 173 2.32 4.70 3.42
CA ASP A 173 1.58 5.59 2.54
C ASP A 173 2.26 5.64 1.16
N VAL A 174 1.43 5.65 0.12
CA VAL A 174 1.88 5.74 -1.27
C VAL A 174 1.28 6.98 -1.91
N PRO A 175 2.01 7.65 -2.82
CA PRO A 175 1.44 8.76 -3.56
C PRO A 175 0.18 8.34 -4.32
N ASN A 176 -0.86 9.18 -4.27
CA ASN A 176 -2.04 8.99 -5.11
C ASN A 176 -1.70 9.44 -6.55
N PRO A 177 -1.66 8.53 -7.54
CA PRO A 177 -1.26 8.87 -8.91
C PRO A 177 -2.28 9.78 -9.61
N ALA A 178 -3.52 9.83 -9.14
CA ALA A 178 -4.58 10.68 -9.66
C ALA A 178 -4.75 11.99 -8.87
N SER A 179 -3.84 12.32 -7.94
CA SER A 179 -3.93 13.53 -7.12
C SER A 179 -3.99 14.83 -7.95
N TYR A 180 -3.35 14.86 -9.12
CA TYR A 180 -3.40 16.02 -10.03
C TYR A 180 -4.82 16.38 -10.51
N LEU A 181 -5.75 15.42 -10.50
CA LEU A 181 -7.14 15.62 -10.90
C LEU A 181 -7.99 16.36 -9.86
N LYS A 182 -7.45 16.57 -8.64
CA LYS A 182 -8.21 17.02 -7.46
C LYS A 182 -9.41 16.11 -7.16
N ALA A 183 -10.17 16.47 -6.13
CA ALA A 183 -11.38 15.73 -5.76
C ALA A 183 -12.49 15.99 -6.78
N GLN A 184 -12.94 14.96 -7.51
CA GLN A 184 -13.98 15.12 -8.53
C GLN A 184 -14.85 13.86 -8.76
N GLY A 185 -16.00 14.07 -9.40
CA GLY A 185 -16.99 13.04 -9.71
C GLY A 185 -18.02 12.78 -8.60
N PRO A 186 -19.01 11.92 -8.86
CA PRO A 186 -20.13 11.68 -7.94
C PRO A 186 -19.65 11.07 -6.62
N ILE A 187 -20.21 11.51 -5.50
CA ILE A 187 -19.96 10.93 -4.18
C ILE A 187 -20.83 9.68 -3.99
N THR A 188 -20.24 8.57 -3.53
CA THR A 188 -21.01 7.35 -3.24
C THR A 188 -21.96 7.56 -2.08
N GLN A 189 -23.21 7.13 -2.26
CA GLN A 189 -24.22 7.10 -1.19
C GLN A 189 -24.22 5.74 -0.50
N LYS A 190 -24.55 5.69 0.80
CA LYS A 190 -24.54 4.45 1.61
C LYS A 190 -25.32 3.28 1.00
N LYS A 191 -26.44 3.56 0.33
CA LYS A 191 -27.25 2.52 -0.35
C LYS A 191 -26.55 1.83 -1.52
N TYR A 192 -25.45 2.38 -2.01
CA TYR A 192 -24.62 1.83 -3.09
C TYR A 192 -23.26 1.32 -2.59
N PHE A 193 -23.07 1.20 -1.27
CA PHE A 193 -21.84 0.66 -0.73
C PHE A 193 -21.62 -0.78 -1.17
N SER A 194 -20.43 -1.04 -1.70
CA SER A 194 -19.97 -2.33 -2.18
C SER A 194 -18.45 -2.41 -2.06
N ILE A 195 -17.84 -3.50 -2.49
CA ILE A 195 -16.38 -3.62 -2.50
C ILE A 195 -15.70 -2.53 -3.36
N LEU A 196 -16.40 -1.99 -4.36
CA LEU A 196 -15.94 -0.89 -5.21
C LEU A 196 -16.01 0.49 -4.51
N GLY A 197 -16.46 0.55 -3.25
CA GLY A 197 -16.44 1.76 -2.45
C GLY A 197 -17.40 1.69 -1.26
N GLU A 198 -16.85 1.71 -0.05
CA GLU A 198 -17.61 1.70 1.23
C GLU A 198 -17.49 3.02 2.00
N GLN A 199 -17.17 4.10 1.30
CA GLN A 199 -16.98 5.43 1.88
C GLN A 199 -17.70 6.48 1.06
N GLU A 200 -18.21 7.51 1.74
CA GLU A 200 -18.79 8.72 1.11
C GLU A 200 -17.64 9.61 0.62
N ILE A 201 -16.98 9.17 -0.46
CA ILE A 201 -15.88 9.89 -1.13
C ILE A 201 -16.20 10.07 -2.62
N PRO A 202 -15.64 11.11 -3.28
CA PRO A 202 -15.76 11.30 -4.73
C PRO A 202 -15.20 10.13 -5.52
N PHE A 203 -15.52 10.07 -6.82
CA PHE A 203 -15.02 9.01 -7.69
C PHE A 203 -13.49 9.08 -7.85
N PHE A 204 -12.93 10.28 -7.93
CA PHE A 204 -11.51 10.57 -7.73
C PHE A 204 -11.34 11.28 -6.39
N PRO A 205 -10.93 10.57 -5.33
CA PRO A 205 -10.98 11.09 -3.96
C PRO A 205 -9.83 12.05 -3.60
N TYR A 206 -8.80 12.24 -4.44
CA TYR A 206 -7.60 13.07 -4.19
C TYR A 206 -6.66 12.58 -3.08
N TYR A 207 -7.18 12.03 -1.98
CA TYR A 207 -6.40 11.65 -0.80
C TYR A 207 -5.48 10.44 -1.01
N THR A 208 -4.33 10.43 -0.33
CA THR A 208 -3.50 9.23 -0.09
C THR A 208 -4.17 8.28 0.92
N TYR A 209 -3.55 7.12 1.18
CA TYR A 209 -4.05 6.21 2.24
C TYR A 209 -3.86 6.82 3.61
N GLY A 210 -2.70 7.44 3.87
CA GLY A 210 -2.39 8.12 5.13
C GLY A 210 -3.39 9.23 5.43
N GLU A 211 -3.71 10.07 4.45
CA GLU A 211 -4.71 11.14 4.62
C GLU A 211 -6.12 10.58 4.87
N LEU A 212 -6.53 9.53 4.15
CA LEU A 212 -7.81 8.87 4.41
C LEU A 212 -7.86 8.22 5.80
N ALA A 213 -6.75 7.62 6.23
CA ALA A 213 -6.65 6.97 7.52
C ALA A 213 -6.69 7.99 8.67
N LEU A 214 -6.00 9.11 8.54
CA LEU A 214 -6.09 10.22 9.50
C LEU A 214 -7.51 10.75 9.59
N LYS A 215 -8.17 10.97 8.45
CA LYS A 215 -9.59 11.36 8.42
C LYS A 215 -10.49 10.34 9.13
N TYR A 216 -10.25 9.04 8.93
CA TYR A 216 -10.98 7.99 9.63
C TYR A 216 -10.73 8.03 11.14
N TYR A 217 -9.47 8.11 11.56
CA TYR A 217 -9.02 8.17 12.95
C TYR A 217 -9.70 9.31 13.71
N TYR A 218 -9.65 10.53 13.17
CA TYR A 218 -10.25 11.70 13.81
C TYR A 218 -11.78 11.62 13.87
N ARG A 219 -12.44 11.11 12.82
CA ARG A 219 -13.91 10.98 12.78
C ARG A 219 -14.43 9.97 13.82
N HIS A 220 -13.69 8.91 14.08
CA HIS A 220 -14.11 7.84 14.99
C HIS A 220 -13.50 7.97 16.40
N LYS A 221 -12.62 8.96 16.62
CA LYS A 221 -11.91 9.18 17.90
C LYS A 221 -11.23 7.90 18.38
N MET A 222 -10.57 7.19 17.47
CA MET A 222 -9.80 5.99 17.82
C MET A 222 -8.77 6.39 18.88
N LYS A 223 -8.73 5.64 19.99
CA LYS A 223 -7.81 5.84 21.12
C LYS A 223 -6.71 4.81 21.11
#